data_AF-A0A2H3CV60-F1
#
_entry.id   AF-A0A2H3CV60-F1
#
_cell.length_a   1.000
_cell.length_b   1.000
_cell.length_c   1.000
_cell.angle_alpha   90.00
_cell.angle_beta   90.00
_cell.angle_gamma   90.00
#
_symmetry.space_group_name_H-M   'P 1'
#
loop_
_entity.id
_entity.type
_entity.pdbx_description
1 polymer ?
#
loop_
_entity_poly.entity_id
_entity_poly.type
_entity_poly.pdbx_seq_one_letter_code
_entity_poly.pdbx_strand_id
1 'polypeptide(L)'
;SHIKSLLRFNDPLLEVEMADLRELVNESHSALAALDEQIIEARQALEYLIQKRQTAQSDMEDAKKLLHPMRSIPDDVLIEIFQHCAPRAFESSDSLDLRNCPWTLSYVSKKWRDLSLSLPRLWTSLTVVF
;
A
#
# COMPACT_ATOMS: atom_id res chain seq x y z
N SER A 1 -41.89 -9.93 -28.28
CA SER A 1 -42.29 -11.16 -27.57
C SER A 1 -43.79 -11.17 -27.42
N HIS A 2 -44.39 -12.36 -27.46
CA HIS A 2 -45.83 -12.57 -27.26
C HIS A 2 -46.34 -11.93 -25.95
N ILE A 3 -45.52 -11.96 -24.90
CA ILE A 3 -45.79 -11.29 -23.60
C ILE A 3 -46.00 -9.77 -23.75
N LYS A 4 -45.19 -9.07 -24.56
CA LYS A 4 -45.37 -7.62 -24.80
C LYS A 4 -46.68 -7.31 -25.54
N SER A 5 -47.22 -8.26 -26.29
CA SER A 5 -48.52 -8.15 -26.96
C SER A 5 -49.65 -8.31 -25.95
N LEU A 6 -49.56 -9.31 -25.07
CA LEU A 6 -50.53 -9.56 -24.00
C LEU A 6 -50.59 -8.39 -23.01
N LEU A 7 -49.47 -7.69 -22.76
CA LEU A 7 -49.45 -6.49 -21.92
C LEU A 7 -50.18 -5.27 -22.52
N ARG A 8 -50.51 -5.28 -23.82
CA ARG A 8 -51.23 -4.17 -24.47
C ARG A 8 -52.76 -4.28 -24.37
N PHE A 9 -53.29 -5.46 -24.10
CA PHE A 9 -54.73 -5.73 -24.04
C PHE A 9 -55.06 -6.39 -22.70
N ASN A 10 -56.05 -5.88 -21.97
CA ASN A 10 -56.42 -6.38 -20.63
C ASN A 10 -57.46 -7.51 -20.68
N ASP A 11 -57.52 -8.25 -21.79
CA ASP A 11 -58.46 -9.35 -21.95
C ASP A 11 -58.08 -10.54 -21.05
N PRO A 12 -59.05 -11.34 -20.57
CA PRO A 12 -58.76 -12.55 -19.81
C PRO A 12 -57.89 -13.51 -20.63
N LEU A 13 -56.79 -13.97 -20.04
CA LEU A 13 -55.90 -14.95 -20.67
C LEU A 13 -56.54 -16.34 -20.74
N LEU A 14 -56.18 -17.11 -21.76
CA LEU A 14 -56.53 -18.52 -21.84
C LEU A 14 -55.75 -19.32 -20.78
N GLU A 15 -56.35 -20.40 -20.25
CA GLU A 15 -55.69 -21.26 -19.24
C GLU A 15 -54.32 -21.81 -19.71
N VAL A 16 -54.17 -22.06 -21.01
CA VAL A 16 -52.90 -22.50 -21.61
C VAL A 16 -51.85 -21.38 -21.56
N GLU A 17 -52.23 -20.14 -21.92
CA GLU A 17 -51.32 -18.99 -21.83
C GLU A 17 -50.91 -18.71 -20.37
N MET A 18 -51.83 -18.91 -19.42
CA MET A 18 -51.53 -18.81 -17.99
C MET A 18 -50.58 -19.90 -17.51
N ALA A 19 -50.71 -21.14 -18.01
CA ALA A 19 -49.80 -22.24 -17.70
C ALA A 19 -48.39 -21.96 -18.25
N ASP A 20 -48.29 -21.59 -19.52
CA ASP A 20 -47.02 -21.27 -20.19
C ASP A 20 -46.28 -20.11 -19.48
N LEU A 21 -47.02 -19.06 -19.08
CA LEU A 21 -46.45 -17.94 -18.34
C LEU A 21 -45.97 -18.34 -16.94
N ARG A 22 -46.70 -19.22 -16.24
CA ARG A 22 -46.29 -19.72 -14.92
C ARG A 22 -45.02 -20.56 -15.03
N GLU A 23 -44.93 -21.43 -16.02
CA GLU A 23 -43.73 -22.23 -16.30
C GLU A 23 -42.54 -21.33 -16.61
N LEU A 24 -42.69 -20.38 -17.53
CA LEU A 24 -41.65 -19.40 -17.85
C LEU A 24 -41.19 -18.60 -16.64
N VAL A 25 -42.11 -18.16 -15.77
CA VAL A 25 -41.79 -17.45 -14.54
C VAL A 25 -40.98 -18.33 -13.60
N ASN A 26 -41.35 -19.61 -13.46
CA ASN A 26 -40.64 -20.55 -12.60
C ASN A 26 -39.23 -20.86 -13.12
N GLU A 27 -39.08 -21.10 -14.42
CA GLU A 27 -37.78 -21.27 -15.08
C GLU A 27 -36.90 -20.02 -14.91
N SER A 28 -37.48 -18.83 -15.10
CA SER A 28 -36.77 -17.57 -14.93
C SER A 28 -36.30 -17.36 -13.49
N HIS A 29 -37.11 -17.73 -12.49
CA HIS A 29 -36.70 -17.68 -11.08
C HIS A 29 -35.51 -18.60 -10.81
N SER A 30 -35.54 -19.83 -11.33
CA SER A 30 -34.43 -20.77 -11.17
C SER A 30 -33.16 -20.28 -11.85
N ALA A 31 -33.26 -19.70 -13.05
CA ALA A 31 -32.12 -19.16 -13.78
C ALA A 31 -31.51 -17.94 -13.06
N LEU A 32 -32.35 -17.05 -12.52
CA LEU A 32 -31.88 -15.91 -11.72
C LEU A 32 -31.16 -16.36 -10.45
N ALA A 33 -31.71 -17.34 -9.72
CA ALA A 33 -31.06 -17.87 -8.52
C ALA A 33 -29.67 -18.46 -8.82
N ALA A 34 -29.53 -19.20 -9.93
CA ALA A 34 -28.23 -19.75 -10.35
C ALA A 34 -27.22 -18.67 -10.78
N LEU A 35 -27.69 -17.56 -11.36
CA LEU A 35 -26.84 -16.41 -11.68
C LEU A 35 -26.41 -15.66 -10.42
N ASP A 36 -27.31 -15.46 -9.46
CA ASP A 36 -27.00 -14.82 -8.19
C ASP A 36 -25.97 -15.62 -7.39
N GLU A 37 -26.06 -16.95 -7.40
CA GLU A 37 -25.05 -17.84 -6.81
C GLU A 37 -23.67 -17.66 -7.46
N GLN A 38 -23.61 -17.69 -8.79
CA GLN A 38 -22.36 -17.43 -9.52
C GLN A 38 -21.79 -16.03 -9.25
N ILE A 39 -22.66 -15.02 -9.09
CA ILE A 39 -22.23 -13.65 -8.72
C ILE A 39 -21.62 -13.65 -7.31
N ILE A 40 -22.22 -14.37 -6.35
CA ILE A 40 -21.69 -14.48 -5.00
C ILE A 40 -20.32 -15.16 -5.01
N GLU A 41 -20.18 -16.29 -5.69
CA GLU A 41 -18.91 -17.02 -5.80
C GLU A 41 -17.83 -16.17 -6.46
N ALA A 42 -18.15 -15.51 -7.57
CA ALA A 42 -17.21 -14.65 -8.28
C ALA A 42 -16.75 -13.46 -7.42
N ARG A 43 -17.66 -12.87 -6.64
CA ARG A 43 -17.33 -11.79 -5.69
C ARG A 43 -16.39 -12.26 -4.59
N GLN A 44 -16.66 -13.44 -4.01
CA GLN A 44 -15.79 -14.02 -2.98
C GLN A 44 -14.39 -14.31 -3.53
N ALA A 45 -14.31 -14.90 -4.73
CA ALA A 45 -13.03 -15.16 -5.39
C ALA A 45 -12.27 -13.85 -5.69
N LEU A 46 -12.97 -12.81 -6.14
CA LEU A 46 -12.38 -11.49 -6.38
C LEU A 46 -11.82 -10.89 -5.09
N GLU A 47 -12.58 -10.93 -4.00
CA GLU A 47 -12.17 -10.37 -2.71
C GLU A 47 -10.94 -11.10 -2.15
N TYR A 48 -10.90 -12.43 -2.25
CA TYR A 48 -9.73 -13.23 -1.92
C TYR A 48 -8.49 -12.80 -2.72
N LEU A 49 -8.63 -12.62 -4.04
CA LEU A 49 -7.52 -12.21 -4.90
C LEU A 49 -7.03 -10.79 -4.58
N ILE A 50 -7.95 -9.87 -4.26
CA ILE A 50 -7.60 -8.50 -3.83
C ILE A 50 -6.77 -8.55 -2.55
N GLN A 51 -7.21 -9.32 -1.54
CA GLN A 51 -6.47 -9.47 -0.30
C GLN A 51 -5.07 -10.06 -0.53
N LYS A 52 -4.98 -11.13 -1.32
CA LYS A 52 -3.70 -11.76 -1.67
C LYS A 52 -2.75 -10.80 -2.38
N ARG A 53 -3.28 -9.98 -3.30
CA ARG A 53 -2.50 -8.93 -3.99
C ARG A 53 -1.98 -7.89 -3.00
N GLN A 54 -2.80 -7.44 -2.06
CA GLN A 54 -2.40 -6.45 -1.05
C GLN A 54 -1.28 -7.00 -0.15
N THR A 55 -1.39 -8.25 0.30
CA THR A 55 -0.33 -8.90 1.09
C THR A 55 0.97 -8.99 0.29
N ALA A 56 0.92 -9.50 -0.94
CA ALA A 56 2.13 -9.61 -1.78
C ALA A 56 2.78 -8.24 -2.06
N GLN A 57 1.97 -7.19 -2.23
CA GLN A 57 2.47 -5.83 -2.41
C GLN A 57 3.14 -5.31 -1.14
N SER A 58 2.58 -5.58 0.04
CA SER A 58 3.21 -5.24 1.33
C SER A 58 4.54 -5.97 1.53
N ASP A 59 4.56 -7.28 1.29
CA ASP A 59 5.76 -8.11 1.43
C ASP A 59 6.89 -7.62 0.50
N MET A 60 6.53 -7.24 -0.73
CA MET A 60 7.49 -6.68 -1.68
C MET A 60 8.09 -5.36 -1.19
N GLU A 61 7.26 -4.45 -0.65
CA GLU A 61 7.75 -3.17 -0.14
C GLU A 61 8.63 -3.35 1.10
N ASP A 62 8.29 -4.29 1.98
CA ASP A 62 9.12 -4.61 3.14
C ASP A 62 10.43 -5.29 2.74
N ALA A 63 10.41 -6.18 1.76
CA ALA A 63 11.62 -6.76 1.18
C ALA A 63 12.54 -5.67 0.57
N LYS A 64 11.99 -4.68 -0.16
CA LYS A 64 12.78 -3.54 -0.66
C LYS A 64 13.43 -2.74 0.47
N LYS A 65 12.70 -2.47 1.56
CA LYS A 65 13.26 -1.79 2.73
C LYS A 65 14.36 -2.60 3.42
N LEU A 66 14.21 -3.93 3.48
CA LEU A 66 15.21 -4.84 4.07
C LEU A 66 16.46 -4.97 3.19
N LEU A 67 16.29 -4.99 1.87
CA LEU A 67 17.39 -5.03 0.91
C LEU A 67 18.01 -3.65 0.64
N HIS A 68 17.52 -2.60 1.30
CA HIS A 68 18.03 -1.25 1.11
C HIS A 68 19.53 -1.21 1.42
N PRO A 69 20.39 -0.67 0.52
CA PRO A 69 21.84 -0.72 0.66
C PRO A 69 22.36 -0.24 2.01
N MET A 70 21.73 0.79 2.59
CA MET A 70 22.08 1.34 3.90
C MET A 70 22.08 0.32 5.06
N ARG A 71 21.40 -0.82 4.93
CA ARG A 71 21.43 -1.90 5.94
C ARG A 71 22.65 -2.80 5.82
N SER A 72 23.31 -2.82 4.66
CA SER A 72 24.47 -3.65 4.36
C SER A 72 25.79 -2.88 4.36
N ILE A 73 25.76 -1.53 4.41
CA ILE A 73 26.99 -0.74 4.47
C ILE A 73 27.71 -1.01 5.80
N PRO A 74 28.98 -1.44 5.76
CA PRO A 74 29.83 -1.59 6.93
C PRO A 74 30.02 -0.29 7.71
N ASP A 75 30.31 -0.42 9.00
CA ASP A 75 30.42 0.74 9.89
C ASP A 75 31.65 1.60 9.57
N ASP A 76 32.77 0.99 9.19
CA ASP A 76 34.00 1.66 8.76
C ASP A 76 33.77 2.56 7.53
N VAL A 77 33.00 2.09 6.55
CA VAL A 77 32.63 2.89 5.37
C VAL A 77 31.76 4.08 5.76
N LEU A 78 30.79 3.90 6.67
CA LEU A 78 29.97 5.01 7.18
C LEU A 78 30.81 6.01 7.97
N ILE A 79 31.72 5.52 8.80
CA ILE A 79 32.65 6.35 9.58
C ILE A 79 33.51 7.20 8.65
N GLU A 80 34.06 6.62 7.58
CA GLU A 80 34.87 7.35 6.59
C GLU A 80 34.04 8.47 5.93
N ILE A 81 32.81 8.18 5.52
CA ILE A 81 31.88 9.17 4.96
C ILE A 81 31.62 10.30 5.98
N PHE A 82 31.39 9.96 7.25
CA PHE A 82 31.13 10.95 8.30
C PHE A 82 32.35 11.84 8.54
N GLN A 83 33.56 11.28 8.50
CA GLN A 83 34.80 12.05 8.62
C GLN A 83 34.97 13.05 7.48
N HIS A 84 34.58 12.70 6.25
CA HIS A 84 34.56 13.65 5.14
C HIS A 84 33.48 14.74 5.26
N CYS A 85 32.44 14.50 6.07
CA CYS A 85 31.41 15.49 6.36
C CYS A 85 31.80 16.43 7.51
N ALA A 86 32.70 16.02 8.39
CA ALA A 86 33.14 16.80 9.57
C ALA A 86 33.72 18.19 9.23
N PRO A 87 34.54 18.38 8.18
CA PRO A 87 35.01 19.71 7.78
C PRO A 87 33.88 20.73 7.55
N ARG A 88 32.75 20.28 6.98
CA ARG A 88 31.58 21.12 6.73
C ARG A 88 30.80 21.49 8.00
N ALA A 89 30.95 20.71 9.07
CA ALA A 89 30.38 21.09 10.37
C ALA A 89 31.05 22.35 10.94
N PHE A 90 32.33 22.54 10.65
CA PHE A 90 33.10 23.71 11.10
C PHE A 90 32.88 24.95 10.23
N GLU A 91 32.17 24.83 9.11
CA GLU A 91 31.78 25.96 8.24
C GLU A 91 30.51 26.65 8.74
N SER A 92 29.75 26.03 9.64
CA SER A 92 28.56 26.65 10.24
C SER A 92 28.98 27.73 11.25
N SER A 93 28.38 28.91 11.13
CA SER A 93 28.55 29.99 12.12
C SER A 93 27.96 29.63 13.48
N ASP A 94 26.96 28.75 13.51
CA ASP A 94 26.33 28.22 14.71
C ASP A 94 26.34 26.68 14.69
N SER A 95 27.09 26.09 15.60
CA SER A 95 27.18 24.64 15.77
C SER A 95 25.91 24.01 16.36
N LEU A 96 24.98 24.83 16.89
CA LEU A 96 23.69 24.37 17.40
C LEU A 96 22.60 24.37 16.32
N ASP A 97 22.89 24.82 15.09
CA ASP A 97 21.97 24.66 13.97
C ASP A 97 21.86 23.19 13.57
N LEU A 98 20.76 22.57 14.01
CA LEU A 98 20.44 21.17 13.77
C LEU A 98 20.31 20.80 12.28
N ARG A 99 20.22 21.80 11.39
CA ARG A 99 20.16 21.59 9.93
C ARG A 99 21.52 21.34 9.30
N ASN A 100 22.61 21.48 10.06
CA ASN A 100 23.98 21.31 9.59
C ASN A 100 24.63 20.02 10.11
N CYS A 101 25.73 19.62 9.47
CA CYS A 101 26.60 18.56 9.98
C CYS A 101 27.18 19.00 11.35
N PRO A 102 27.36 18.09 12.33
CA PRO A 102 27.12 16.65 12.29
C PRO A 102 25.69 16.20 12.62
N TRP A 103 24.80 17.12 12.99
CA TRP A 103 23.42 16.79 13.41
C TRP A 103 22.63 16.05 12.34
N THR A 104 22.75 16.47 11.08
CA THR A 104 22.06 15.85 9.95
C THR A 104 22.39 14.37 9.76
N LEU A 105 23.62 13.95 10.07
CA LEU A 105 24.03 12.54 10.01
C LEU A 105 23.20 11.70 11.00
N SER A 106 22.87 12.26 12.16
CA SER A 106 22.10 11.59 13.20
C SER A 106 20.60 11.46 12.87
N TYR A 107 20.11 12.08 11.80
CA TYR A 107 18.69 12.06 11.42
C TYR A 107 18.35 11.03 10.35
N VAL A 108 19.34 10.41 9.71
CA VAL A 108 19.13 9.48 8.60
C VAL A 108 18.56 8.14 9.06
N SER A 109 19.15 7.53 10.10
CA SER A 109 18.71 6.25 10.65
C SER A 109 19.19 6.06 12.08
N LYS A 110 18.62 5.08 12.79
CA LYS A 110 19.12 4.68 14.12
C LYS A 110 20.60 4.30 14.08
N LYS A 111 21.01 3.51 13.08
CA LYS A 111 22.41 3.10 12.89
C LYS A 111 23.35 4.30 12.71
N TRP A 112 22.95 5.26 11.88
CA TRP A 112 23.75 6.46 11.64
C TRP A 112 23.84 7.36 12.87
N ARG A 113 22.75 7.45 13.64
CA ARG A 113 22.74 8.16 14.93
C ARG A 113 23.69 7.53 15.93
N ASP A 114 23.57 6.22 16.13
CA ASP A 114 24.41 5.49 17.09
C ASP A 114 25.89 5.63 16.71
N LEU A 115 26.22 5.49 15.43
CA LEU A 115 27.60 5.68 14.93
C LEU A 115 28.07 7.13 15.06
N SER A 116 27.29 8.12 14.63
CA SER A 116 27.64 9.55 14.71
C SER A 116 27.93 9.99 16.16
N LEU A 117 27.09 9.55 17.11
CA LEU A 117 27.29 9.84 18.53
C LEU A 117 28.49 9.09 19.12
N SER A 118 28.83 7.91 18.58
CA SER A 118 30.01 7.13 19.01
C SER A 118 31.35 7.68 18.50
N LEU A 119 31.34 8.70 17.63
CA LEU A 119 32.55 9.28 17.02
C LEU A 119 32.84 10.67 17.61
N PRO A 120 33.69 10.79 18.67
CA PRO A 120 33.97 12.07 19.31
C PRO A 120 34.54 13.13 18.36
N ARG A 121 35.25 12.71 17.30
CA ARG A 121 35.85 13.58 16.28
C ARG A 121 34.84 14.45 15.53
N LEU A 122 33.57 14.04 15.47
CA LEU A 122 32.52 14.85 14.85
C LEU A 122 32.08 16.03 15.74
N TRP A 123 32.37 15.96 17.04
CA TRP A 123 31.83 16.85 18.07
C TRP A 123 32.92 17.68 18.76
N THR A 124 34.06 17.91 18.09
CA THR A 124 35.24 18.56 18.70
C THR A 124 35.22 20.09 18.65
N SER A 125 34.28 20.72 17.94
CA SER A 125 34.15 22.19 17.89
C SER A 125 32.73 22.59 18.22
N LEU A 126 32.60 23.63 19.05
CA LEU A 126 31.34 24.24 19.42
C LEU A 126 31.47 25.75 19.20
N THR A 127 30.63 26.29 18.33
CA THR A 127 30.50 27.73 18.08
C THR A 127 29.05 28.10 18.32
N VAL A 128 28.81 29.07 19.21
CA VAL A 128 27.47 29.55 19.55
C VAL A 128 27.42 31.02 19.21
N VAL A 129 26.39 31.42 18.48
CA VAL A 129 26.12 32.84 18.17
C VAL A 129 25.09 33.36 19.17
N PHE A 130 25.35 34.51 19.77
CA PHE A 130 24.48 35.19 20.73
C PHE A 130 23.73 36.35 20.08
#